data_AF-A0A2G5BFE1-F1
#
_entry.id   AF-A0A2G5BFE1-F1
#
_cell.length_a   1.000
_cell.length_b   1.000
_cell.length_c   1.000
_cell.angle_alpha   90.00
_cell.angle_beta   90.00
_cell.angle_gamma   90.00
#
_symmetry.space_group_name_H-M   'P 1'
#
loop_
_entity.id
_entity.type
_entity.pdbx_description
1 polymer ?
#
loop_
_entity_poly.entity_id
_entity_poly.type
_entity_poly.pdbx_seq_one_letter_code
_entity_poly.pdbx_strand_id
1 'polypeptide(L)'
;LFVDLNGIIHREARYSNGRIGPIVAAISDIVGLVQPTKLLFLAIDGVPPRIKERLQRERRARPTNITRWNGTGSSFRFQGYMVTPGTQWMRTLEARIRELVKTKRNEGKWGNGLRVVFSGSRVPGEGEHKIFECLRKQQDVKGRHIVWSGDADSLLLALAS
;
A
#
# COMPACT_ATOMS: atom_id res chain seq x y z
N LEU A 1 -12.49 -3.53 6.68
CA LEU A 1 -11.16 -4.02 6.26
C LEU A 1 -10.28 -2.82 5.99
N PHE A 2 -9.14 -2.77 6.66
CA PHE A 2 -8.08 -1.80 6.44
C PHE A 2 -6.86 -2.57 5.94
N VAL A 3 -6.23 -2.12 4.86
CA VAL A 3 -5.09 -2.80 4.25
C VAL A 3 -3.96 -1.81 4.11
N ASP A 4 -2.85 -2.08 4.80
CA ASP A 4 -1.57 -1.45 4.46
C ASP A 4 -0.98 -2.15 3.24
N LEU A 5 -0.89 -1.40 2.13
CA LEU A 5 -0.43 -1.93 0.86
C LEU A 5 1.09 -2.03 0.78
N ASN A 6 1.85 -1.36 1.65
CA ASN A 6 3.30 -1.32 1.56
C ASN A 6 3.95 -2.71 1.51
N GLY A 7 3.53 -3.61 2.40
CA GLY A 7 4.02 -4.99 2.43
C GLY A 7 3.74 -5.74 1.12
N ILE A 8 2.54 -5.58 0.56
CA ILE A 8 2.14 -6.20 -0.72
C ILE A 8 2.96 -5.61 -1.86
N ILE A 9 3.06 -4.28 -1.93
CA ILE A 9 3.79 -3.55 -2.98
C ILE A 9 5.24 -4.00 -3.01
N HIS A 10 5.93 -4.00 -1.87
CA HIS A 10 7.33 -4.41 -1.80
C HIS A 10 7.54 -5.88 -2.16
N ARG A 11 6.67 -6.78 -1.68
CA ARG A 11 6.78 -8.21 -1.95
C ARG A 11 6.56 -8.51 -3.42
N GLU A 12 5.39 -8.13 -3.95
CA GLU A 12 5.00 -8.46 -5.33
C GLU A 12 5.89 -7.75 -6.36
N ALA A 13 6.30 -6.51 -6.11
CA ALA A 13 7.20 -5.80 -7.03
C ALA A 13 8.60 -6.44 -7.09
N ARG A 14 9.11 -6.99 -5.98
CA ARG A 14 10.38 -7.73 -6.00
C ARG A 14 10.27 -9.03 -6.79
N TYR A 15 9.25 -9.84 -6.54
CA TYR A 15 9.08 -11.14 -7.21
C TYR A 15 8.73 -10.99 -8.69
N SER A 16 8.01 -9.94 -9.07
CA SER A 16 7.55 -9.74 -10.45
C SER A 16 8.39 -8.77 -11.26
N ASN A 17 9.56 -8.35 -10.75
CA ASN A 17 10.42 -7.34 -11.35
C ASN A 17 9.66 -6.05 -11.73
N GLY A 18 8.85 -5.55 -10.78
CA GLY A 18 8.13 -4.29 -10.89
C GLY A 18 6.82 -4.33 -11.67
N ARG A 19 6.31 -5.51 -12.04
CA ARG A 19 4.99 -5.63 -12.69
C ARG A 19 3.89 -5.26 -11.69
N ILE A 20 2.95 -4.43 -12.13
CA ILE A 20 1.84 -3.94 -11.28
C ILE A 20 0.69 -4.95 -11.20
N GLY A 21 0.51 -5.80 -12.22
CA GLY A 21 -0.57 -6.79 -12.29
C GLY A 21 -0.67 -7.68 -11.04
N PRO A 22 0.43 -8.31 -10.57
CA PRO A 22 0.43 -9.12 -9.36
C PRO A 22 0.01 -8.35 -8.09
N ILE A 23 0.39 -7.07 -7.95
CA ILE A 23 -0.02 -6.23 -6.81
C ILE A 23 -1.55 -6.05 -6.81
N VAL A 24 -2.12 -5.74 -7.97
CA VAL A 24 -3.57 -5.53 -8.16
C VAL A 24 -4.37 -6.81 -7.95
N ALA A 25 -3.82 -7.95 -8.37
CA ALA A 25 -4.39 -9.27 -8.11
C ALA A 25 -4.41 -9.57 -6.61
N ALA A 26 -3.27 -9.41 -5.92
CA ALA A 26 -3.18 -9.65 -4.47
C ALA A 26 -4.16 -8.78 -3.66
N ILE A 27 -4.36 -7.51 -4.04
CA ILE A 27 -5.39 -6.66 -3.42
C ILE A 27 -6.78 -7.25 -3.64
N SER A 28 -7.09 -7.70 -4.86
CA SER A 28 -8.39 -8.31 -5.18
C SER A 28 -8.62 -9.59 -4.40
N ASP A 29 -7.58 -10.42 -4.23
CA ASP A 29 -7.65 -11.70 -3.51
C ASP A 29 -7.92 -11.48 -2.01
N ILE A 30 -7.21 -10.54 -1.38
CA ILE A 30 -7.44 -10.19 0.04
C ILE A 30 -8.87 -9.68 0.26
N VAL A 31 -9.34 -8.79 -0.62
CA VAL A 31 -10.71 -8.25 -0.50
C VAL A 31 -11.75 -9.35 -0.76
N GLY A 32 -11.50 -10.25 -1.72
CA GLY A 32 -12.36 -11.39 -2.02
C GLY A 32 -12.42 -12.43 -0.89
N LEU A 33 -11.31 -12.62 -0.17
CA LEU A 33 -11.22 -13.48 1.00
C LEU A 33 -11.98 -12.91 2.20
N VAL A 34 -11.79 -11.62 2.49
CA VAL A 34 -12.34 -10.98 3.69
C VAL A 34 -13.80 -10.55 3.50
N GLN A 35 -14.21 -10.19 2.28
CA GLN A 35 -15.55 -9.73 1.93
C GLN A 35 -16.08 -8.60 2.86
N PRO A 36 -15.41 -7.43 2.88
CA PRO A 36 -15.82 -6.32 3.75
C PRO A 36 -17.22 -5.80 3.38
N THR A 37 -18.04 -5.51 4.40
CA THR A 37 -19.43 -5.09 4.21
C THR A 37 -19.65 -3.58 4.33
N LYS A 38 -18.92 -2.89 5.21
CA LYS A 38 -19.11 -1.46 5.49
C LYS A 38 -18.00 -0.57 4.91
N LEU A 39 -16.74 -0.97 5.11
CA LEU A 39 -15.57 -0.17 4.75
C LEU A 39 -14.44 -1.02 4.23
N LEU A 40 -13.90 -0.61 3.07
CA LEU A 40 -12.60 -1.01 2.55
C LEU A 40 -11.69 0.22 2.53
N PHE A 41 -10.66 0.23 3.37
CA PHE A 41 -9.65 1.28 3.41
C PHE A 41 -8.31 0.73 2.91
N LEU A 42 -7.79 1.31 1.84
CA LEU A 42 -6.52 0.92 1.22
C LEU A 42 -5.50 2.05 1.43
N ALA A 43 -4.41 1.77 2.13
CA ALA A 43 -3.41 2.76 2.50
C ALA A 43 -2.07 2.48 1.82
N ILE A 44 -1.41 3.53 1.35
CA ILE A 44 -0.03 3.54 0.89
C ILE A 44 0.73 4.59 1.70
N ASP A 45 2.00 4.37 2.00
CA ASP A 45 2.85 5.41 2.60
C ASP A 45 2.89 6.68 1.75
N GLY A 46 2.62 7.80 2.41
CA GLY A 46 2.95 9.11 1.89
C GLY A 46 4.28 9.60 2.42
N VAL A 47 4.49 10.91 2.35
CA VAL A 47 5.65 11.55 2.97
C VAL A 47 5.57 11.34 4.50
N PRO A 48 6.55 10.64 5.12
CA PRO A 48 6.52 10.38 6.55
C PRO A 48 7.04 11.61 7.35
N PRO A 49 6.88 11.63 8.68
CA PRO A 49 7.49 12.66 9.53
C PRO A 49 9.02 12.70 9.38
N ARG A 50 9.64 13.88 9.57
CA ARG A 50 11.08 14.11 9.37
C ARG A 50 12.00 13.08 10.07
N ILE A 51 11.63 12.64 11.27
CA ILE A 51 12.41 11.65 12.03
C ILE A 51 12.48 10.32 11.28
N LYS A 52 11.36 9.86 10.70
CA LYS A 52 11.31 8.62 9.92
C LYS A 52 11.90 8.77 8.53
N GLU A 53 11.86 9.96 7.92
CA GLU A 53 12.61 10.21 6.68
C GLU A 53 14.11 9.93 6.85
N ARG A 54 14.70 10.38 7.95
CA ARG A 54 16.13 10.12 8.26
C ARG A 54 16.40 8.63 8.36
N LEU A 55 15.58 7.90 9.11
CA LEU A 55 15.71 6.44 9.26
C LEU A 55 15.52 5.70 7.93
N GLN A 56 14.58 6.12 7.09
CA GLN A 56 14.39 5.54 5.75
C GLN A 56 15.59 5.85 4.84
N ARG A 57 16.13 7.08 4.88
CA ARG A 57 17.34 7.45 4.13
C ARG A 57 18.54 6.60 4.55
N GLU A 58 18.78 6.42 5.85
CA GLU A 58 19.87 5.59 6.36
C GLU A 58 19.72 4.11 5.94
N ARG A 59 18.50 3.56 5.94
CA ARG A 59 18.23 2.21 5.44
C ARG A 59 18.49 2.07 3.94
N ARG A 60 18.14 3.09 3.14
CA ARG A 60 18.32 3.13 1.69
C ARG A 60 19.75 3.48 1.26
N ALA A 61 20.53 4.11 2.13
CA ALA A 61 21.94 4.43 1.93
C ALA A 61 22.85 3.22 2.14
N ARG A 62 22.33 2.12 2.71
CA ARG A 62 23.08 0.85 2.75
C ARG A 62 23.34 0.40 1.31
N PRO A 63 24.60 0.10 0.94
CA PRO A 63 24.90 -0.34 -0.41
C PRO A 63 24.14 -1.64 -0.66
N THR A 64 23.15 -1.60 -1.54
CA THR A 64 22.81 -2.78 -2.32
C THR A 64 24.06 -3.13 -3.10
N ASN A 65 24.36 -4.41 -3.28
CA ASN A 65 25.38 -4.84 -4.25
C ASN A 65 24.91 -4.35 -5.63
N ILE A 66 25.24 -3.11 -5.95
CA ILE A 66 25.13 -2.53 -7.28
C ILE A 66 26.15 -3.32 -8.06
N THR A 67 25.71 -4.44 -8.64
CA THR A 67 26.45 -5.10 -9.70
C THR A 67 26.70 -4.00 -10.72
N ARG A 68 27.94 -3.53 -10.82
CA ARG A 68 28.35 -2.57 -11.87
C ARG A 68 27.86 -3.16 -13.17
N TRP A 69 26.93 -2.45 -13.79
CA TRP A 69 26.28 -2.89 -15.01
C TRP A 69 27.30 -2.75 -16.14
N ASN A 70 27.96 -3.85 -16.49
CA ASN A 70 28.83 -3.93 -17.65
C ASN A 70 27.92 -4.02 -18.87
N GLY A 71 27.82 -2.91 -19.60
CA GLY A 71 26.80 -2.71 -20.61
C GLY A 71 26.76 -3.81 -21.65
N THR A 72 25.56 -4.34 -21.87
CA THR A 72 25.00 -4.88 -23.12
C THR A 72 23.61 -5.44 -22.81
N GLY A 73 22.55 -4.67 -23.12
CA GLY A 73 21.14 -5.11 -23.03
C GLY A 73 20.37 -4.51 -21.85
N SER A 74 19.86 -3.29 -22.01
CA SER A 74 19.07 -2.55 -21.01
C SER A 74 17.68 -3.18 -20.82
N SER A 75 17.62 -4.33 -20.15
CA SER A 75 16.37 -4.86 -19.62
C SER A 75 15.98 -4.07 -18.37
N PHE A 76 14.74 -3.60 -18.31
CA PHE A 76 14.20 -2.92 -17.13
C PHE A 76 14.35 -3.82 -15.90
N ARG A 77 15.09 -3.34 -14.88
CA ARG A 77 15.22 -3.98 -13.58
C ARG A 77 14.57 -3.10 -12.53
N PHE A 78 13.60 -3.64 -11.82
CA PHE A 78 12.96 -2.96 -10.71
C PHE A 78 13.97 -2.71 -9.60
N GLN A 79 13.98 -1.48 -9.10
CA GLN A 79 14.83 -1.06 -8.00
C GLN A 79 13.96 -0.66 -6.81
N GLY A 80 14.36 -1.02 -5.60
CA GLY A 80 13.57 -0.76 -4.40
C GLY A 80 13.23 0.72 -4.17
N TYR A 81 14.10 1.64 -4.62
CA TYR A 81 13.85 3.09 -4.53
C TYR A 81 12.65 3.55 -5.39
N MET A 82 12.23 2.75 -6.37
CA MET A 82 11.05 3.07 -7.20
C MET A 82 9.75 3.05 -6.38
N VAL A 83 9.73 2.36 -5.23
CA VAL A 83 8.65 2.42 -4.23
C VAL A 83 8.84 3.64 -3.33
N THR A 84 8.79 4.81 -3.94
CA THR A 84 8.85 6.11 -3.23
C THR A 84 7.77 7.01 -3.80
N PRO A 85 7.05 7.76 -2.95
CA PRO A 85 6.14 8.79 -3.40
C PRO A 85 6.79 9.70 -4.47
N GLY A 86 6.06 9.97 -5.55
CA GLY A 86 6.50 10.87 -6.64
C GLY A 86 7.19 10.20 -7.84
N THR A 87 7.70 8.97 -7.71
CA THR A 87 8.31 8.26 -8.85
C THR A 87 7.27 7.95 -9.93
N GLN A 88 7.73 7.81 -11.19
CA GLN A 88 6.84 7.43 -12.30
C GLN A 88 6.16 6.09 -12.04
N TRP A 89 6.92 5.11 -11.52
CA TRP A 89 6.39 3.78 -11.20
C TRP A 89 5.28 3.84 -10.15
N MET A 90 5.50 4.62 -9.07
CA MET A 90 4.49 4.79 -8.01
C MET A 90 3.23 5.48 -8.53
N ARG A 91 3.37 6.49 -9.41
CA ARG A 91 2.23 7.15 -10.07
C ARG A 91 1.42 6.18 -10.93
N THR A 92 2.08 5.32 -11.71
CA THR A 92 1.41 4.28 -12.51
C THR A 92 0.68 3.26 -11.63
N LEU A 93 1.33 2.81 -10.55
CA LEU A 93 0.71 1.90 -9.58
C LEU A 93 -0.56 2.49 -8.97
N GLU A 94 -0.50 3.73 -8.48
CA GLU A 94 -1.68 4.40 -7.91
C GLU A 94 -2.81 4.57 -8.92
N ALA A 95 -2.49 4.93 -10.16
CA ALA A 95 -3.47 5.03 -11.22
C ALA A 95 -4.18 3.69 -11.44
N ARG A 96 -3.42 2.59 -11.45
CA ARG A 96 -3.98 1.24 -11.63
C ARG A 96 -4.82 0.78 -10.43
N ILE A 97 -4.45 1.13 -9.20
CA ILE A 97 -5.28 0.84 -8.02
C ILE A 97 -6.60 1.64 -8.07
N ARG A 98 -6.56 2.91 -8.47
CA ARG A 98 -7.78 3.71 -8.65
C ARG A 98 -8.67 3.13 -9.74
N GLU A 99 -8.08 2.66 -10.83
CA GLU A 99 -8.80 1.97 -11.90
C GLU A 99 -9.42 0.66 -11.41
N LEU A 100 -8.68 -0.16 -10.65
CA LEU A 100 -9.22 -1.36 -10.00
C LEU A 100 -10.48 -1.06 -9.19
N VAL A 101 -10.44 -0.03 -8.33
CA VAL A 101 -11.59 0.37 -7.51
C VAL A 101 -12.79 0.72 -8.40
N LYS A 102 -12.57 1.50 -9.47
CA LYS A 102 -13.63 1.87 -10.42
C LYS A 102 -14.22 0.62 -11.10
N THR A 103 -13.37 -0.25 -11.63
CA THR A 103 -13.79 -1.48 -12.31
C THR A 103 -14.58 -2.39 -11.36
N LYS A 104 -14.10 -2.62 -10.14
CA LYS A 104 -14.79 -3.46 -9.16
C LYS A 104 -16.13 -2.88 -8.70
N ARG A 105 -16.25 -1.55 -8.66
CA ARG A 105 -17.52 -0.88 -8.39
C ARG A 105 -18.52 -1.06 -9.54
N ASN A 106 -18.06 -0.92 -10.78
CA ASN A 106 -18.89 -1.12 -11.97
C ASN A 106 -19.33 -2.59 -12.15
N GLU A 107 -18.49 -3.54 -11.74
CA GLU A 107 -18.83 -4.97 -11.65
C GLU A 107 -19.81 -5.29 -10.51
N GLY A 108 -20.19 -4.32 -9.66
CA GLY A 108 -21.04 -4.53 -8.49
C GLY A 108 -20.36 -5.23 -7.30
N LYS A 109 -19.07 -5.60 -7.40
CA LYS A 109 -18.34 -6.32 -6.35
C LYS A 109 -17.94 -5.44 -5.18
N TRP A 110 -17.48 -4.22 -5.46
CA TRP A 110 -17.14 -3.22 -4.44
C TRP A 110 -18.17 -2.09 -4.42
N GLY A 111 -19.44 -2.46 -4.61
CA GLY A 111 -20.61 -1.59 -4.59
C GLY A 111 -21.55 -1.91 -3.42
N ASN A 112 -22.81 -1.47 -3.51
CA ASN A 112 -23.90 -1.86 -2.61
C ASN A 112 -23.63 -1.65 -1.11
N GLY A 113 -23.37 -0.41 -0.70
CA GLY A 113 -23.18 -0.05 0.72
C GLY A 113 -21.75 -0.19 1.24
N LEU A 114 -20.85 -0.82 0.49
CA LEU A 114 -19.41 -0.80 0.81
C LEU A 114 -18.80 0.55 0.45
N ARG A 115 -18.33 1.29 1.46
CA ARG A 115 -17.52 2.50 1.25
C ARG A 115 -16.07 2.11 0.98
N VAL A 116 -15.53 2.51 -0.18
CA VAL A 116 -14.13 2.28 -0.53
C VAL A 116 -13.34 3.58 -0.43
N VAL A 117 -12.25 3.57 0.34
CA VAL A 117 -11.32 4.70 0.51
C VAL A 117 -9.94 4.28 0.07
N PHE A 118 -9.34 5.02 -0.86
CA PHE A 118 -7.95 4.84 -1.28
C PHE A 118 -7.11 6.04 -0.84
N SER A 119 -6.20 5.80 0.11
CA SER A 119 -5.29 6.79 0.67
C SER A 119 -3.88 6.59 0.11
N GLY A 120 -3.62 7.19 -1.05
CA GLY A 120 -2.36 7.09 -1.79
C GLY A 120 -1.18 7.87 -1.17
N SER A 121 -0.05 7.90 -1.89
CA SER A 121 1.20 8.50 -1.42
C SER A 121 1.20 10.02 -1.33
N ARG A 122 0.21 10.69 -1.94
CA ARG A 122 0.02 12.14 -1.83
C ARG A 122 -0.59 12.57 -0.50
N VAL A 123 -1.22 11.66 0.22
CA VAL A 123 -1.73 11.92 1.57
C VAL A 123 -0.55 11.79 2.53
N PRO A 124 -0.20 12.81 3.33
CA PRO A 124 0.92 12.72 4.28
C PRO A 124 0.72 11.61 5.32
N GLY A 125 1.83 11.10 5.86
CA GLY A 125 1.84 10.06 6.88
C GLY A 125 2.01 8.65 6.33
N GLU A 126 2.20 7.71 7.25
CA GLU A 126 2.44 6.30 6.96
C GLU A 126 1.14 5.52 6.85
N GLY A 127 1.14 4.43 6.09
CA GLY A 127 -0.05 3.62 5.80
C GLY A 127 -0.79 3.23 7.07
N GLU A 128 -0.07 2.70 8.06
CA GLU A 128 -0.61 2.28 9.35
C GLU A 128 -1.20 3.45 10.15
N HIS A 129 -0.49 4.57 10.22
CA HIS A 129 -0.99 5.73 10.94
C HIS A 129 -2.26 6.29 10.29
N LYS A 130 -2.34 6.30 8.95
CA LYS A 130 -3.57 6.67 8.23
C LYS A 130 -4.73 5.72 8.55
N ILE A 131 -4.45 4.43 8.67
CA ILE A 131 -5.44 3.41 9.04
C ILE A 131 -5.97 3.67 10.46
N PHE A 132 -5.08 3.81 11.45
CA PHE A 132 -5.49 3.99 12.83
C PHE A 132 -6.09 5.36 13.11
N GLU A 133 -5.65 6.41 12.40
CA GLU A 133 -6.33 7.71 12.42
C GLU A 133 -7.77 7.59 11.91
N CYS A 134 -7.99 6.84 10.82
CA CYS A 134 -9.34 6.58 10.33
C CYS A 134 -10.17 5.79 11.34
N LEU A 135 -9.57 4.78 11.98
CA LEU A 135 -10.25 3.94 12.97
C LEU A 135 -10.69 4.73 14.21
N ARG A 136 -9.82 5.59 14.77
CA ARG A 136 -10.15 6.46 15.92
C ARG A 136 -11.26 7.46 15.60
N LYS A 137 -11.27 8.01 14.38
CA LYS A 137 -12.35 8.91 13.91
C LYS A 137 -13.68 8.18 13.70
N GLN A 138 -13.69 6.84 13.76
CA GLN A 138 -14.85 5.99 13.56
C GLN A 138 -15.26 5.23 14.82
N GLN A 139 -14.88 5.69 16.02
CA GLN A 139 -15.21 5.03 17.30
C GLN A 139 -16.71 4.72 17.47
N ASP A 140 -17.61 5.48 16.83
CA ASP A 140 -19.05 5.22 16.86
C ASP A 140 -19.53 4.11 15.90
N VAL A 141 -18.67 3.61 15.00
CA VAL A 141 -19.03 2.57 14.03
C VAL A 141 -18.87 1.20 14.67
N LYS A 142 -19.93 0.73 15.34
CA LYS A 142 -20.01 -0.64 15.85
C LYS A 142 -19.76 -1.68 14.72
N GLY A 143 -18.81 -2.59 14.93
CA GLY A 143 -18.49 -3.66 13.98
C GLY A 143 -17.18 -4.40 14.29
N ARG A 144 -16.87 -5.40 13.45
CA ARG A 144 -15.58 -6.09 13.46
C ARG A 144 -14.61 -5.37 12.51
N HIS A 145 -13.48 -4.93 13.05
CA HIS A 145 -12.41 -4.30 12.27
C HIS A 145 -11.35 -5.35 11.98
N ILE A 146 -10.91 -5.41 10.72
CA ILE A 146 -9.81 -6.27 10.27
C ILE A 146 -8.76 -5.34 9.69
N VAL A 147 -7.54 -5.41 10.23
CA VAL A 147 -6.36 -4.70 9.73
C VAL A 147 -5.42 -5.74 9.14
N TRP A 148 -5.11 -5.60 7.85
CA TRP A 148 -4.10 -6.38 7.15
C TRP A 148 -2.85 -5.54 7.02
N SER A 149 -1.80 -5.90 7.75
CA SER A 149 -0.51 -5.22 7.75
C SER A 149 0.62 -6.22 7.85
N GLY A 150 1.77 -5.89 7.26
CA GLY A 150 3.01 -6.66 7.38
C GLY A 150 3.94 -6.15 8.49
N ASP A 151 3.59 -5.05 9.16
CA ASP A 151 4.38 -4.46 10.23
C ASP A 151 3.86 -4.88 11.62
N ALA A 152 4.79 -5.07 12.55
CA ALA A 152 4.48 -5.39 13.94
C ALA A 152 3.92 -4.16 14.69
N ASP A 153 4.28 -2.94 14.27
CA ASP A 153 3.80 -1.69 14.88
C ASP A 153 2.27 -1.58 14.79
N SER A 154 1.67 -2.17 13.77
CA SER A 154 0.21 -2.23 13.59
C SER A 154 -0.52 -2.92 14.73
N LEU A 155 0.10 -3.91 15.38
CA LEU A 155 -0.52 -4.61 16.52
C LEU A 155 -0.58 -3.73 17.75
N LEU A 156 0.51 -3.00 18.02
CA LEU A 156 0.57 -2.04 19.14
C LEU A 156 -0.39 -0.87 18.92
N LEU A 157 -0.45 -0.35 17.69
CA LEU A 157 -1.39 0.71 17.34
C LEU A 157 -2.84 0.26 17.47
N ALA A 158 -3.15 -1.02 17.18
CA ALA A 158 -4.49 -1.57 17.37
C ALA A 158 -4.89 -1.67 18.85
N LEU A 159 -3.97 -2.03 19.74
CA LEU A 159 -4.22 -2.05 21.18
C LEU A 159 -4.42 -0.64 21.77
N ALA A 160 -3.79 0.37 21.18
CA ALA A 160 -3.85 1.76 21.63
C ALA A 160 -5.02 2.57 21.03
N SER A 161 -5.87 1.98 20.18
CA SER A 161 -6.92 2.68 19.44
C SER A 161 -8.32 2.30 19.92
#